data_AF-A0A7V3VJM2-F1
#
_entry.id   AF-A0A7V3VJM2-F1
#
_cell.length_a   1.000
_cell.length_b   1.000
_cell.length_c   1.000
_cell.angle_alpha   90.00
_cell.angle_beta   90.00
_cell.angle_gamma   90.00
#
_symmetry.space_group_name_H-M   'P 1'
#
loop_
_entity.id
_entity.type
_entity.pdbx_description
1 polymer ?
#
loop_
_entity_poly.entity_id
_entity_poly.type
_entity_poly.pdbx_seq_one_letter_code
_entity_poly.pdbx_strand_id
1 'polypeptide(L)'
;MDLTFCQAFQSNANARAALREDGRGVLVMVGECSEGLGPYEFQRWFSMGGLEEMEAELRRSFTVPGFVVYRAALLARQAEKVILVSGLDPEVVERIGIIPRQSIQEALEEALDTVPGGRILLMPHASQTIPSPAC
;
A
#
# COMPACT_ATOMS: atom_id res chain seq x y z
N MET A 1 -3.59 4.73 -14.28
CA MET A 1 -2.44 3.82 -13.98
C MET A 1 -2.77 2.95 -12.78
N ASP A 2 -4.05 2.61 -12.63
CA ASP A 2 -4.67 2.18 -11.37
C ASP A 2 -5.87 1.28 -11.67
N LEU A 3 -5.88 0.61 -12.84
CA LEU A 3 -6.93 -0.36 -13.16
C LEU A 3 -6.82 -1.57 -12.25
N THR A 4 -5.62 -1.93 -11.81
CA THR A 4 -5.38 -3.04 -10.88
C THR A 4 -4.60 -2.59 -9.66
N PHE A 5 -4.76 -3.30 -8.53
CA PHE A 5 -3.95 -3.09 -7.33
C PHE A 5 -2.46 -3.04 -7.66
N CYS A 6 -2.00 -3.97 -8.50
CA CYS A 6 -0.57 -4.09 -8.81
C CYS A 6 -0.02 -2.89 -9.57
N GLN A 7 -0.83 -2.25 -10.41
CA GLN A 7 -0.44 -1.02 -11.10
C GLN A 7 -0.47 0.17 -10.13
N ALA A 8 -1.54 0.32 -9.34
CA ALA A 8 -1.66 1.39 -8.37
C ALA A 8 -0.52 1.35 -7.34
N PHE A 9 -0.17 0.14 -6.88
CA PHE A 9 0.82 -0.08 -5.83
C PHE A 9 2.28 0.14 -6.29
N GLN A 10 2.57 0.22 -7.59
CA GLN A 10 3.93 0.55 -8.05
C GLN A 10 4.42 1.91 -7.53
N SER A 11 3.49 2.86 -7.37
CA SER A 11 3.78 4.20 -6.85
C SER A 11 4.27 4.21 -5.41
N ASN A 12 3.98 3.15 -4.65
CA ASN A 12 4.35 3.05 -3.25
C ASN A 12 5.87 3.15 -3.02
N ALA A 13 6.69 2.58 -3.92
CA ALA A 13 8.13 2.64 -3.77
C ALA A 13 8.66 4.09 -3.70
N ASN A 14 8.03 5.00 -4.44
CA ASN A 14 8.35 6.42 -4.41
C ASN A 14 7.76 7.09 -3.17
N ALA A 15 6.50 6.77 -2.83
CA ALA A 15 5.83 7.36 -1.68
C ALA A 15 6.48 6.96 -0.34
N ARG A 16 7.11 5.79 -0.26
CA ARG A 16 7.92 5.37 0.90
C ARG A 16 9.04 6.36 1.22
N ALA A 17 9.59 7.07 0.24
CA ALA A 17 10.62 8.08 0.51
C ALA A 17 10.10 9.30 1.30
N ALA A 18 8.78 9.47 1.40
CA ALA A 18 8.16 10.46 2.29
C ALA A 18 7.93 9.95 3.72
N LEU A 19 8.03 8.63 3.96
CA LEU A 19 7.87 8.07 5.29
C LEU A 19 9.11 8.37 6.14
N ARG A 20 8.86 8.66 7.41
CA ARG A 20 9.93 8.86 8.38
C ARG A 20 10.56 7.52 8.73
N GLU A 21 11.88 7.50 8.95
CA GLU A 21 12.62 6.28 9.31
C GLU A 21 12.18 5.69 10.66
N ASP A 22 11.65 6.53 11.56
CA ASP A 22 11.10 6.10 12.85
C ASP A 22 9.76 5.35 12.73
N GLY A 23 9.26 5.16 11.50
CA GLY A 23 8.01 4.48 11.19
C GLY A 23 6.77 5.28 11.60
N ARG A 24 6.93 6.49 12.15
CA ARG A 24 5.80 7.35 12.53
C ARG A 24 5.26 8.04 11.28
N GLY A 25 3.96 7.92 11.07
CA GLY A 25 3.31 8.50 9.89
C GLY A 25 2.29 7.56 9.29
N VAL A 26 1.40 8.15 8.50
CA VAL A 26 0.39 7.41 7.74
C VAL A 26 0.68 7.59 6.25
N LEU A 27 0.70 6.49 5.51
CA LEU A 27 0.67 6.55 4.05
C LEU A 27 -0.77 6.37 3.57
N VAL A 28 -1.29 7.34 2.82
CA VAL A 28 -2.57 7.20 2.11
C VAL A 28 -2.28 7.03 0.62
N MET A 29 -2.71 5.90 0.07
CA MET A 29 -2.68 5.61 -1.36
C MET A 29 -4.09 5.71 -1.92
N VAL A 30 -4.22 6.27 -3.12
CA VAL A 30 -5.50 6.41 -3.82
C VAL A 30 -5.37 5.79 -5.20
N GLY A 31 -6.25 4.84 -5.52
CA GLY A 31 -6.31 4.22 -6.84
C GLY A 31 -7.54 3.30 -6.95
N GLU A 32 -8.33 3.45 -8.00
CA GLU A 32 -9.65 2.82 -8.11
C GLU A 32 -9.59 1.28 -8.09
N CYS A 33 -8.59 0.71 -8.78
CA CYS A 33 -8.39 -0.74 -8.92
C CYS A 33 -9.64 -1.46 -9.47
N SER A 34 -10.31 -0.87 -10.46
CA SER A 34 -11.58 -1.35 -11.02
C SER A 34 -11.54 -2.72 -11.70
N GLU A 35 -10.36 -3.18 -12.12
CA GLU A 35 -10.11 -4.53 -12.64
C GLU A 35 -9.60 -5.50 -11.54
N GLY A 36 -9.68 -5.09 -10.28
CA GLY A 36 -9.35 -5.91 -9.12
C GLY A 36 -7.86 -5.94 -8.80
N LEU A 37 -7.39 -7.09 -8.31
CA LEU A 37 -6.01 -7.23 -7.85
C LEU A 37 -4.99 -7.26 -9.00
N GLY A 38 -5.42 -7.67 -10.19
CA GLY A 38 -4.54 -7.99 -11.32
C GLY A 38 -4.70 -9.45 -11.74
N PRO A 39 -3.73 -9.99 -12.51
CA PRO A 39 -3.75 -11.38 -12.99
C PRO A 39 -4.06 -12.40 -11.89
N TYR A 40 -4.67 -13.53 -12.26
CA TYR A 40 -5.10 -14.59 -11.33
C TYR A 40 -4.00 -15.01 -10.32
N GLU A 41 -2.74 -15.03 -10.75
CA GLU A 41 -1.58 -15.36 -9.91
C GLU A 41 -1.48 -14.49 -8.64
N PHE A 42 -1.99 -13.26 -8.65
CA PHE A 42 -1.98 -12.37 -7.50
C PHE A 42 -2.91 -12.85 -6.38
N GLN A 43 -4.08 -13.39 -6.70
CA GLN A 43 -5.09 -13.78 -5.71
C GLN A 43 -4.56 -14.80 -4.68
N ARG A 44 -3.71 -15.72 -5.15
CA ARG A 44 -3.03 -16.69 -4.28
C ARG A 44 -2.25 -16.00 -3.17
N TRP A 45 -1.48 -14.97 -3.50
CA TRP A 45 -0.61 -14.28 -2.55
C TRP A 45 -1.41 -13.52 -1.49
N PHE A 46 -2.51 -12.86 -1.88
CA PHE A 46 -3.43 -12.23 -0.92
C PHE A 46 -4.13 -13.21 0.01
N SER A 47 -4.14 -14.50 -0.32
CA SER A 47 -4.78 -15.55 0.49
C SER A 47 -3.81 -16.28 1.41
N MET A 48 -2.52 -15.95 1.38
CA MET A 48 -1.52 -16.55 2.26
C MET A 48 -1.60 -15.95 3.67
N GLY A 49 -1.14 -16.69 4.68
CA GLY A 49 -1.20 -16.37 6.11
C GLY A 49 -0.22 -15.28 6.56
N GLY A 50 0.07 -14.29 5.71
CA GLY A 50 0.91 -13.14 6.05
C GLY A 50 2.35 -13.22 5.51
N LEU A 51 3.17 -12.28 5.99
CA LEU A 51 4.51 -12.00 5.46
C LEU A 51 5.47 -13.18 5.53
N GLU A 52 5.47 -13.90 6.65
CA GLU A 52 6.38 -15.02 6.88
C GLU A 52 6.10 -16.16 5.90
N GLU A 53 4.82 -16.45 5.62
CA GLU A 53 4.42 -17.47 4.65
C GLU A 53 4.72 -17.03 3.21
N MET A 54 4.42 -15.77 2.87
CA MET A 54 4.75 -15.20 1.57
C MET A 54 6.27 -15.22 1.31
N GLU A 55 7.09 -14.87 2.32
CA GLU A 55 8.55 -14.90 2.20
C GLU A 55 9.06 -16.33 1.99
N ALA A 56 8.57 -17.30 2.78
CA ALA A 56 8.97 -18.69 2.65
C ALA A 56 8.63 -19.24 1.25
N GLU A 57 7.45 -18.93 0.72
CA GLU A 57 7.05 -19.35 -0.63
C GLU A 57 7.89 -18.67 -1.71
N LEU A 58 8.17 -17.36 -1.59
CA LEU A 58 9.04 -16.64 -2.54
C LEU A 58 10.47 -17.18 -2.55
N ARG A 59 10.99 -17.61 -1.39
CA ARG A 59 12.31 -18.24 -1.29
C ARG A 59 12.34 -19.61 -1.96
N ARG A 60 11.22 -20.35 -1.98
CA ARG A 60 11.10 -21.65 -2.66
C ARG A 60 10.90 -21.49 -4.17
N SER A 61 10.04 -20.58 -4.58
CA SER A 61 9.67 -20.35 -5.98
C SER A 61 9.33 -18.88 -6.19
N PHE A 62 10.34 -18.10 -6.57
CA PHE A 62 10.16 -16.68 -6.82
C PHE A 62 9.16 -16.43 -7.98
N THR A 63 8.23 -15.52 -7.76
CA THR A 63 7.36 -14.98 -8.81
C THR A 63 7.28 -13.46 -8.69
N VAL A 64 7.19 -12.77 -9.82
CA VAL A 64 7.02 -11.30 -9.82
C VAL A 64 5.73 -10.89 -9.11
N PRO A 65 4.57 -11.54 -9.35
CA PRO A 65 3.35 -11.23 -8.61
C PRO A 65 3.50 -11.36 -7.10
N GLY A 66 4.11 -12.45 -6.64
CA GLY A 66 4.33 -12.65 -5.21
C GLY A 66 5.23 -11.61 -4.59
N PHE A 67 6.30 -11.23 -5.29
CA PHE A 67 7.20 -10.19 -4.81
C PHE A 67 6.50 -8.84 -4.67
N VAL A 68 5.59 -8.49 -5.58
CA VAL A 68 4.80 -7.25 -5.50
C VAL A 68 3.88 -7.26 -4.28
N VAL A 69 3.13 -8.35 -4.04
CA VAL A 69 2.24 -8.46 -2.87
C VAL A 69 3.02 -8.50 -1.56
N TYR A 70 4.13 -9.23 -1.52
CA TYR A 70 5.04 -9.25 -0.38
C TYR A 70 5.60 -7.85 -0.07
N ARG A 71 6.02 -7.10 -1.09
CA ARG A 71 6.45 -5.71 -0.93
C ARG A 71 5.34 -4.80 -0.41
N ALA A 72 4.09 -5.11 -0.74
CA ALA A 72 2.95 -4.40 -0.19
C ALA A 72 2.73 -4.66 1.29
N ALA A 73 2.74 -5.94 1.67
CA ALA A 73 2.65 -6.34 3.07
C ALA A 73 3.83 -5.81 3.90
N LEU A 74 5.05 -5.75 3.33
CA LEU A 74 6.21 -5.17 4.01
C LEU A 74 6.01 -3.68 4.29
N LEU A 75 5.46 -2.92 3.35
CA LEU A 75 5.20 -1.51 3.54
C LEU A 75 4.23 -1.26 4.70
N ALA A 76 3.20 -2.10 4.86
CA ALA A 76 2.27 -1.99 5.99
C ALA A 76 2.97 -2.00 7.36
N ARG A 77 4.21 -2.53 7.44
CA ARG A 77 5.05 -2.53 8.66
C ARG A 77 6.04 -1.36 8.76
N GLN A 78 6.11 -0.50 7.74
CA GLN A 78 7.05 0.63 7.66
C GLN A 78 6.41 1.98 8.02
N ALA A 79 5.11 2.00 8.22
CA ALA A 79 4.34 3.15 8.65
C ALA A 79 3.45 2.74 9.83
N GLU A 80 3.00 3.72 10.60
CA GLU A 80 2.02 3.50 11.67
C GLU A 80 0.71 2.98 11.09
N LYS A 81 0.33 3.50 9.92
CA LYS A 81 -0.78 3.00 9.09
C LYS A 81 -0.46 3.14 7.61
N VAL A 82 -0.92 2.17 6.82
CA VAL A 82 -1.02 2.29 5.36
C VAL A 82 -2.49 2.14 5.00
N ILE A 83 -3.04 3.17 4.37
CA ILE A 83 -4.44 3.25 3.98
C ILE A 83 -4.52 3.21 2.45
N LEU A 84 -5.46 2.42 1.93
CA LEU A 84 -5.81 2.38 0.52
C LEU A 84 -7.25 2.84 0.31
N VAL A 85 -7.42 3.89 -0.48
CA VAL A 85 -8.71 4.31 -1.03
C VAL A 85 -8.87 3.67 -2.41
N SER A 86 -9.79 2.71 -2.55
CA SER A 86 -10.04 1.96 -3.78
C SER A 86 -11.44 1.34 -3.81
N GLY A 87 -11.85 0.82 -4.97
CA GLY A 87 -13.05 0.01 -5.13
C GLY A 87 -12.86 -1.49 -4.84
N LEU A 88 -11.73 -1.89 -4.25
CA LEU A 88 -11.47 -3.30 -3.90
C LEU A 88 -12.32 -3.74 -2.70
N ASP A 89 -12.56 -5.05 -2.62
CA ASP A 89 -13.13 -5.69 -1.43
C ASP A 89 -12.23 -5.41 -0.20
N PRO A 90 -12.76 -4.76 0.86
CA PRO A 90 -12.03 -4.47 2.09
C PRO A 90 -11.32 -5.69 2.68
N GLU A 91 -11.96 -6.86 2.69
CA GLU A 91 -11.39 -8.07 3.29
C GLU A 91 -10.10 -8.51 2.59
N VAL A 92 -9.99 -8.26 1.28
CA VAL A 92 -8.80 -8.61 0.51
C VAL A 92 -7.65 -7.67 0.83
N VAL A 93 -7.93 -6.39 1.00
CA VAL A 93 -6.93 -5.36 1.33
C VAL A 93 -6.39 -5.58 2.75
N GLU A 94 -7.27 -5.90 3.70
CA GLU A 94 -6.92 -6.14 5.10
C GLU A 94 -5.97 -7.34 5.28
N ARG A 95 -6.07 -8.38 4.45
CA ARG A 95 -5.20 -9.57 4.53
C ARG A 95 -3.71 -9.27 4.38
N ILE A 96 -3.37 -8.17 3.71
CA ILE A 96 -1.97 -7.73 3.54
C ILE A 96 -1.59 -6.60 4.52
N GLY A 97 -2.42 -6.34 5.54
CA GLY A 97 -2.16 -5.35 6.57
C GLY A 97 -2.40 -3.91 6.14
N ILE A 98 -3.05 -3.69 5.00
CA ILE A 98 -3.43 -2.36 4.52
C ILE A 98 -4.86 -2.07 4.96
N ILE A 99 -5.13 -0.82 5.36
CA ILE A 99 -6.44 -0.38 5.83
C ILE A 99 -7.27 0.13 4.65
N PRO A 100 -8.40 -0.50 4.29
CA PRO A 100 -9.26 -0.02 3.22
C PRO A 100 -10.12 1.17 3.68
N ARG A 101 -10.30 2.16 2.82
CA ARG A 101 -11.26 3.28 2.99
C ARG A 101 -12.02 3.55 1.71
N GLN A 102 -13.25 4.05 1.83
CA GLN A 102 -14.11 4.29 0.67
C GLN A 102 -13.96 5.69 0.10
N SER A 103 -13.38 6.62 0.86
CA SER A 103 -13.16 7.98 0.41
C SER A 103 -11.83 8.56 0.89
N ILE A 104 -11.34 9.55 0.15
CA ILE A 104 -10.17 10.34 0.55
C ILE A 104 -10.44 11.05 1.88
N GLN A 105 -11.67 11.50 2.10
CA GLN A 105 -12.07 12.18 3.34
C GLN A 105 -11.87 11.25 4.55
N GLU A 106 -12.41 10.03 4.52
CA GLU A 106 -12.24 9.06 5.61
C GLU A 106 -10.76 8.71 5.85
N ALA A 107 -9.98 8.55 4.77
CA ALA A 107 -8.55 8.25 4.88
C ALA A 107 -7.77 9.42 5.50
N LEU A 108 -8.13 10.67 5.17
CA LEU A 108 -7.51 11.86 5.75
C LEU A 108 -7.91 12.06 7.22
N GLU A 109 -9.18 11.84 7.57
CA GLU A 109 -9.65 11.88 8.95
C GLU A 109 -8.88 10.89 9.82
N GLU A 110 -8.79 9.63 9.38
CA GLU A 110 -8.03 8.61 10.12
C GLU A 110 -6.52 8.95 10.21
N ALA A 111 -5.92 9.48 9.14
CA ALA A 111 -4.52 9.88 9.14
C ALA A 111 -4.25 11.02 10.14
N LEU A 112 -5.15 12.00 10.22
CA LEU A 112 -5.04 13.14 11.13
C LEU A 112 -5.33 12.77 12.58
N ASP A 113 -6.21 11.80 12.83
CA ASP A 113 -6.43 11.23 14.16
C ASP A 113 -5.20 10.43 14.64
N THR A 114 -4.56 9.72 13.71
CA THR A 114 -3.35 8.92 14.01
C THR A 114 -2.14 9.83 14.24
N VAL A 115 -1.99 10.91 13.47
CA VAL A 115 -0.90 11.88 13.61
C VAL A 115 -1.46 13.30 13.79
N PRO A 116 -1.93 13.65 15.00
CA PRO A 116 -2.49 14.97 15.27
C PRO A 116 -1.47 16.08 14.99
N GLY A 117 -1.87 17.10 14.22
CA GLY A 117 -1.00 18.21 13.83
C GLY A 117 0.13 17.83 12.85
N GLY A 118 0.04 16.66 12.23
CA GLY A 118 0.99 16.21 11.21
C GLY A 118 1.02 17.13 9.97
N ARG A 119 2.14 17.09 9.24
CA ARG A 119 2.26 17.73 7.93
C ARG A 119 1.85 16.75 6.84
N ILE A 120 1.06 17.22 5.88
CA ILE A 120 0.64 16.42 4.72
C ILE A 120 1.57 16.73 3.55
N LEU A 121 2.13 15.69 2.95
CA LEU A 121 2.81 15.76 1.66
C LEU A 121 1.92 15.11 0.61
N LEU A 122 1.50 15.87 -0.40
CA LEU A 122 0.67 15.36 -1.49
C LEU A 122 1.53 14.98 -2.70
N MET A 123 1.30 13.79 -3.24
CA MET A 123 1.98 13.28 -4.44
C MET A 123 0.96 12.92 -5.54
N PRO A 124 0.47 13.91 -6.33
CA PRO A 124 -0.60 13.67 -7.32
C PRO A 124 -0.25 12.66 -8.42
N HIS A 125 1.04 12.53 -8.73
CA HIS A 125 1.57 11.61 -9.75
C HIS A 125 2.65 10.71 -9.15
N ALA A 126 2.33 10.03 -8.05
CA ALA A 126 3.31 9.26 -7.26
C ALA A 126 4.05 8.16 -8.04
N SER A 127 3.51 7.65 -9.15
CA SER A 127 4.24 6.72 -10.03
C SER A 127 5.36 7.37 -10.83
N GLN A 128 5.35 8.70 -10.97
CA GLN A 128 6.27 9.49 -11.79
C GLN A 128 7.13 10.46 -10.97
N THR A 129 6.84 10.65 -9.70
CA THR A 129 7.53 11.61 -8.83
C THR A 129 8.09 10.94 -7.59
N ILE A 130 9.23 11.45 -7.11
CA ILE A 130 9.83 11.06 -5.84
C ILE A 130 9.82 12.31 -4.94
N PRO A 131 9.34 12.19 -3.69
CA PRO A 131 9.30 13.30 -2.77
C PRO A 131 10.72 13.66 -2.31
N SER A 132 11.01 14.96 -2.22
CA SER A 132 12.23 15.49 -1.62
C SER A 132 11.84 16.34 -0.41
N PRO A 133 11.61 15.74 0.77
CA PRO A 133 11.30 16.51 1.97
C PRO A 133 12.46 17.47 2.25
N ALA A 134 12.13 18.74 2.52
CA ALA A 134 13.14 19.71 2.96
C ALA A 134 13.74 19.23 4.29
N CYS A 135 15.08 19.19 4.36
CA CYS A 135 15.85 18.87 5.56
C CYS A 135 15.40 19.68 6.79
#